data_AF-A0A7N2KRF0-F1
#
_entry.id   AF-A0A7N2KRF0-F1
#
_cell.length_a   1.000
_cell.length_b   1.000
_cell.length_c   1.000
_cell.angle_alpha   90.00
_cell.angle_beta   90.00
_cell.angle_gamma   90.00
#
_symmetry.space_group_name_H-M   'P 1'
#
loop_
_entity.id
_entity.type
_entity.pdbx_description
1 polymer ?
#
loop_
_entity_poly.entity_id
_entity_poly.type
_entity_poly.pdbx_seq_one_letter_code
_entity_poly.pdbx_strand_id
1 'polypeptide(L)'
;MMVAMAFLVMSISMQGLAYGTKSNSCHVYRIPNVVGISLRNELRGSRENVDNWFRYMQHGAETVHSANPNILVVFSGLNFDLDLSFLGNKSVNLSFTKKLVFEAHRYGFTDLAIWEGNDVNKACGIVRDDMTSKTGFLLDKGFPLFVSEFGMDERETNTNDNKFMNFFLSYAAELDFDWAIWALTGSYHIREGTTDMEEFDGLLNFDWSGVRNPGFLQRISTIQSPSKPP
;
A
#
# COMPACT_ATOMS: atom_id res chain seq x y z
N MET A 1 -20.21 6.48 3.33
CA MET A 1 -20.25 5.27 2.48
C MET A 1 -18.79 4.90 2.23
N MET A 2 -18.26 3.88 2.90
CA MET A 2 -16.92 3.38 2.63
C MET A 2 -16.91 2.86 1.20
N VAL A 3 -16.19 3.55 0.31
CA VAL A 3 -15.85 2.96 -0.98
C VAL A 3 -14.70 2.01 -0.70
N ALA A 4 -15.01 0.73 -0.48
CA ALA A 4 -14.01 -0.30 -0.56
C ALA A 4 -13.52 -0.32 -2.02
N MET A 5 -12.38 0.30 -2.29
CA MET A 5 -11.68 0.09 -3.56
C MET A 5 -11.21 -1.36 -3.54
N ALA A 6 -11.87 -2.21 -4.34
CA ALA A 6 -11.38 -3.55 -4.61
C ALA A 6 -10.14 -3.43 -5.51
N PHE A 7 -8.97 -3.32 -4.90
CA PHE A 7 -7.71 -3.53 -5.59
C PHE A 7 -7.48 -5.04 -5.71
N LEU A 8 -7.52 -5.55 -6.94
CA LEU A 8 -7.09 -6.92 -7.20
C LEU A 8 -5.55 -6.93 -7.18
N VAL A 9 -4.97 -7.35 -6.06
CA VAL A 9 -3.52 -7.63 -6.00
C VAL A 9 -3.26 -8.95 -6.71
N MET A 10 -2.66 -8.89 -7.89
CA MET A 10 -2.26 -10.10 -8.62
C MET A 10 -0.85 -10.52 -8.23
N SER A 11 -0.72 -11.46 -7.29
CA SER A 11 0.58 -12.00 -6.88
C SER A 11 1.16 -12.94 -7.95
N ILE A 12 1.93 -12.42 -8.90
CA ILE A 12 2.67 -13.24 -9.89
C ILE A 12 4.18 -12.99 -9.77
N SER A 13 5.02 -14.03 -9.75
CA SER A 13 6.49 -13.88 -9.68
C SER A 13 7.02 -12.92 -10.77
N MET A 14 8.17 -12.25 -10.55
CA MET A 14 8.73 -11.30 -11.53
C MET A 14 8.95 -11.90 -12.93
N GLN A 15 9.19 -13.22 -13.02
CA GLN A 15 9.27 -13.94 -14.30
C GLN A 15 7.90 -14.30 -14.88
N GLY A 16 6.88 -14.48 -14.02
CA GLY A 16 5.50 -14.71 -14.43
C GLY A 16 4.74 -13.44 -14.80
N LEU A 17 5.28 -12.23 -14.53
CA LEU A 17 4.59 -10.95 -14.78
C LEU A 17 4.14 -10.77 -16.24
N ALA A 18 4.80 -11.40 -17.21
CA ALA A 18 4.38 -11.41 -18.62
C ALA A 18 3.37 -12.54 -18.97
N TYR A 19 3.36 -13.64 -18.22
CA TYR A 19 2.52 -14.82 -18.48
C TYR A 19 1.23 -14.84 -17.66
N GLY A 20 1.29 -14.49 -16.38
CA GLY A 20 0.14 -14.35 -15.50
C GLY A 20 -0.72 -13.13 -15.84
N THR A 21 -0.12 -12.04 -16.33
CA THR A 21 -0.90 -10.91 -16.86
C THR A 21 -1.65 -11.31 -18.12
N LYS A 22 -1.09 -12.10 -19.04
CA LYS A 22 -1.79 -12.55 -20.27
C LYS A 22 -2.96 -13.52 -20.05
N SER A 23 -2.97 -14.33 -18.99
CA SER A 23 -4.07 -15.28 -18.74
C SER A 23 -5.20 -14.68 -17.90
N ASN A 24 -4.86 -13.87 -16.89
CA ASN A 24 -5.82 -13.19 -16.03
C ASN A 24 -6.32 -11.85 -16.61
N SER A 25 -5.60 -11.29 -17.59
CA SER A 25 -5.98 -10.07 -18.31
C SER A 25 -7.36 -10.17 -18.93
N CYS A 26 -7.61 -11.22 -19.71
CA CYS A 26 -8.81 -11.26 -20.55
C CYS A 26 -10.14 -11.26 -19.76
N HIS A 27 -10.11 -11.57 -18.46
CA HIS A 27 -11.33 -11.71 -17.64
C HIS A 27 -11.52 -10.56 -16.64
N VAL A 28 -10.44 -10.05 -16.02
CA VAL A 28 -10.55 -9.01 -14.98
C VAL A 28 -10.87 -7.63 -15.57
N TYR A 29 -10.38 -7.34 -16.77
CA TYR A 29 -10.46 -6.00 -17.38
C TYR A 29 -11.84 -5.51 -17.78
N ARG A 30 -12.87 -6.36 -17.71
CA ARG A 30 -14.25 -6.00 -18.04
C ARG A 30 -15.20 -6.12 -16.85
N ILE A 31 -14.67 -6.34 -15.64
CA ILE A 31 -15.49 -6.41 -14.44
C ILE A 31 -15.90 -4.98 -14.06
N PRO A 32 -17.21 -4.68 -13.99
CA PRO A 32 -17.68 -3.39 -13.50
C PRO A 32 -17.10 -3.12 -12.10
N ASN A 33 -16.68 -1.87 -11.85
CA ASN A 33 -16.10 -1.39 -10.58
C ASN A 33 -14.63 -1.74 -10.30
N VAL A 34 -13.92 -2.44 -11.19
CA VAL A 34 -12.45 -2.53 -11.10
C VAL A 34 -11.85 -1.24 -11.62
N VAL A 35 -11.23 -0.46 -10.73
CA VAL A 35 -10.67 0.88 -11.03
C VAL A 35 -9.15 0.87 -11.18
N GLY A 36 -8.46 -0.16 -10.67
CA GLY A 36 -7.02 -0.29 -10.77
C GLY A 36 -6.51 -1.72 -10.54
N ILE A 37 -5.27 -1.96 -10.96
CA ILE A 37 -4.54 -3.21 -10.72
C ILE A 37 -3.16 -2.88 -10.20
N SER A 38 -2.80 -3.47 -9.04
CA SER A 38 -1.40 -3.50 -8.61
C SER A 38 -0.67 -4.65 -9.27
N LEU A 39 0.51 -4.34 -9.83
CA LEU A 39 1.34 -5.29 -10.55
C LEU A 39 1.95 -6.34 -9.62
N ARG A 40 2.24 -5.96 -8.36
CA ARG A 40 2.88 -6.79 -7.33
C ARG A 40 2.52 -6.24 -5.94
N ASN A 41 2.64 -7.11 -4.93
CA ASN A 41 2.55 -6.69 -3.52
C ASN A 41 3.94 -6.19 -3.09
N GLU A 42 4.63 -6.99 -2.29
CA GLU A 42 5.92 -6.68 -1.70
C GLU A 42 7.05 -7.37 -2.47
N LEU A 43 7.69 -6.65 -3.40
CA LEU A 43 8.90 -7.18 -4.04
C LEU A 43 9.98 -7.40 -2.95
N ARG A 44 10.61 -8.59 -3.03
CA ARG A 44 11.66 -9.05 -2.12
C ARG A 44 12.46 -10.22 -2.69
N GLY A 45 13.68 -10.40 -2.19
CA GLY A 45 14.51 -11.59 -2.41
C GLY A 45 15.69 -11.37 -3.36
N SER A 46 16.43 -12.42 -3.69
CA SER A 46 17.75 -12.32 -4.36
C SER A 46 17.76 -11.69 -5.75
N ARG A 47 16.59 -11.51 -6.39
CA ARG A 47 16.46 -10.91 -7.72
C ARG A 47 15.90 -9.48 -7.70
N GLU A 48 15.70 -8.97 -6.51
CA GLU A 48 15.25 -7.62 -6.26
C GLU A 48 16.37 -6.62 -6.58
N ASN A 49 16.23 -5.91 -7.69
CA ASN A 49 17.12 -4.82 -8.06
C ASN A 49 16.41 -3.86 -9.02
N VAL A 50 16.95 -2.66 -9.11
CA VAL A 50 16.40 -1.54 -9.89
C VAL A 50 16.27 -1.88 -11.38
N ASP A 51 17.25 -2.57 -11.98
CA ASP A 51 17.21 -2.90 -13.41
C ASP A 51 16.07 -3.87 -13.74
N ASN A 52 15.92 -4.92 -12.94
CA ASN A 52 14.81 -5.86 -13.07
C ASN A 52 13.47 -5.18 -12.76
N TRP A 53 13.41 -4.30 -11.76
CA TRP A 53 12.22 -3.54 -11.44
C TRP A 53 11.76 -2.74 -12.66
N PHE A 54 12.64 -1.92 -13.26
CA PHE A 54 12.29 -1.14 -14.46
C PHE A 54 11.86 -2.05 -15.62
N ARG A 55 12.57 -3.15 -15.85
CA ARG A 55 12.25 -4.07 -16.94
C ARG A 55 10.85 -4.68 -16.78
N TYR A 56 10.57 -5.26 -15.62
CA TYR A 56 9.36 -6.07 -15.44
C TYR A 56 8.15 -5.25 -15.07
N MET A 57 8.30 -4.22 -14.23
CA MET A 57 7.17 -3.33 -13.88
C MET A 57 6.68 -2.57 -15.11
N GLN A 58 7.58 -2.05 -15.95
CA GLN A 58 7.16 -1.39 -17.20
C GLN A 58 6.51 -2.38 -18.17
N HIS A 59 7.06 -3.58 -18.35
CA HIS A 59 6.44 -4.58 -19.21
C HIS A 59 5.03 -4.97 -18.72
N GLY A 60 4.87 -5.15 -17.40
CA GLY A 60 3.58 -5.43 -16.78
C GLY A 60 2.59 -4.31 -17.04
N ALA A 61 3.01 -3.07 -16.82
CA ALA A 61 2.20 -1.88 -17.03
C ALA A 61 1.72 -1.72 -18.47
N GLU A 62 2.62 -1.88 -19.45
CA GLU A 62 2.26 -1.82 -20.87
C GLU A 62 1.26 -2.92 -21.24
N THR A 63 1.44 -4.12 -20.67
CA THR A 63 0.52 -5.25 -20.91
C THR A 63 -0.87 -4.97 -20.34
N VAL A 64 -0.93 -4.45 -19.10
CA VAL A 64 -2.20 -4.08 -18.43
C VAL A 64 -2.90 -2.96 -19.19
N HIS A 65 -2.18 -1.88 -19.50
CA HIS A 65 -2.75 -0.71 -20.17
C HIS A 65 -3.23 -1.00 -21.59
N SER A 66 -2.47 -1.81 -22.35
CA SER A 66 -2.88 -2.26 -23.69
C SER A 66 -4.19 -3.05 -23.67
N ALA A 67 -4.46 -3.76 -22.58
CA ALA A 67 -5.66 -4.58 -22.45
C ALA A 67 -6.85 -3.80 -21.87
N ASN A 68 -6.61 -2.81 -21.01
CA ASN A 68 -7.61 -1.83 -20.59
C ASN A 68 -6.97 -0.46 -20.30
N PRO A 69 -7.16 0.54 -21.18
CA PRO A 69 -6.54 1.86 -20.99
C PRO A 69 -7.25 2.72 -19.93
N ASN A 70 -8.40 2.30 -19.41
CA ASN A 70 -9.21 3.09 -18.48
C ASN A 70 -8.85 2.86 -17.01
N ILE A 71 -8.20 1.76 -16.67
CA ILE A 71 -7.83 1.40 -15.28
C ILE A 71 -6.51 2.03 -14.86
N LEU A 72 -6.37 2.26 -13.55
CA LEU A 72 -5.10 2.63 -12.92
C LEU A 72 -4.15 1.44 -12.90
N VAL A 73 -2.86 1.70 -13.09
CA VAL A 73 -1.79 0.72 -12.96
C VAL A 73 -0.93 1.15 -11.78
N VAL A 74 -0.94 0.33 -10.72
CA VAL A 74 -0.27 0.60 -9.46
C VAL A 74 1.09 -0.11 -9.44
N PHE A 75 2.14 0.64 -9.13
CA PHE A 75 3.52 0.19 -9.10
C PHE A 75 4.03 0.14 -7.66
N SER A 76 4.23 -1.07 -7.14
CA SER A 76 4.95 -1.27 -5.89
C SER A 76 6.46 -1.21 -6.06
N GLY A 77 7.14 -0.81 -5.00
CA GLY A 77 8.56 -0.62 -4.85
C GLY A 77 9.31 -1.85 -4.35
N LEU A 78 10.57 -1.60 -4.01
CA LEU A 78 11.48 -2.60 -3.46
C LEU A 78 11.38 -2.63 -1.93
N ASN A 79 12.00 -3.63 -1.34
CA ASN A 79 12.15 -3.86 0.08
C ASN A 79 10.81 -3.88 0.80
N PHE A 80 9.93 -4.82 0.44
CA PHE A 80 8.58 -4.90 1.02
C PHE A 80 7.73 -3.65 0.75
N ASP A 81 7.87 -3.09 -0.46
CA ASP A 81 7.19 -1.86 -0.86
C ASP A 81 7.53 -0.63 0.00
N LEU A 82 8.74 -0.59 0.55
CA LEU A 82 9.26 0.52 1.35
C LEU A 82 10.10 1.51 0.55
N ASP A 83 10.58 1.13 -0.65
CA ASP A 83 11.58 1.91 -1.38
C ASP A 83 11.25 2.12 -2.87
N LEU A 84 10.98 3.37 -3.23
CA LEU A 84 10.89 3.87 -4.60
C LEU A 84 11.92 4.99 -4.88
N SER A 85 12.91 5.20 -4.00
CA SER A 85 13.86 6.33 -4.08
C SER A 85 14.68 6.36 -5.37
N PHE A 86 14.88 5.22 -6.04
CA PHE A 86 15.55 5.15 -7.34
C PHE A 86 14.79 5.90 -8.46
N LEU A 87 13.48 6.12 -8.30
CA LEU A 87 12.69 6.98 -9.19
C LEU A 87 13.04 8.47 -9.02
N GLY A 88 13.80 8.83 -7.99
CA GLY A 88 14.45 10.12 -7.83
C GLY A 88 15.34 10.46 -9.03
N ASN A 89 16.09 9.48 -9.51
CA ASN A 89 17.13 9.66 -10.54
C ASN A 89 16.70 9.21 -11.94
N LYS A 90 15.75 8.27 -12.04
CA LYS A 90 15.34 7.66 -13.31
C LYS A 90 13.83 7.50 -13.35
N SER A 91 13.18 8.08 -14.35
CA SER A 91 11.74 7.89 -14.58
C SER A 91 11.45 6.59 -15.31
N VAL A 92 10.25 6.06 -15.13
CA VAL A 92 9.73 4.98 -15.98
C VAL A 92 9.55 5.48 -17.42
N ASN A 93 9.75 4.60 -18.38
CA ASN A 93 9.48 4.86 -19.79
C ASN A 93 8.27 4.02 -20.23
N LEU A 94 7.10 4.67 -20.30
CA LEU A 94 5.81 4.07 -20.63
C LEU A 94 5.15 4.87 -21.77
N SER A 95 4.32 4.22 -22.56
CA SER A 95 3.49 4.87 -23.59
C SER A 95 2.37 5.73 -22.99
N PHE A 96 2.17 5.68 -21.68
CA PHE A 96 1.10 6.35 -20.94
C PHE A 96 1.59 6.85 -19.58
N THR A 97 0.97 7.92 -19.07
CA THR A 97 1.29 8.50 -17.75
C THR A 97 0.07 8.82 -16.90
N LYS A 98 -1.07 9.19 -17.49
CA LYS A 98 -2.31 9.60 -16.79
C LYS A 98 -3.05 8.48 -16.03
N LYS A 99 -2.45 7.29 -15.92
CA LYS A 99 -3.02 6.10 -15.26
C LYS A 99 -2.01 5.43 -14.32
N LEU A 100 -0.88 6.07 -14.08
CA LEU A 100 0.19 5.56 -13.22
C LEU A 100 -0.04 6.01 -11.78
N VAL A 101 0.04 5.07 -10.84
CA VAL A 101 0.01 5.31 -9.40
C VAL A 101 1.19 4.55 -8.79
N PHE A 102 1.86 5.15 -7.80
CA PHE A 102 2.90 4.46 -7.04
C PHE A 102 2.36 3.99 -5.69
N GLU A 103 2.83 2.82 -5.27
CA GLU A 103 2.41 2.17 -4.04
C GLU A 103 3.48 2.31 -2.95
N ALA A 104 3.05 2.27 -1.70
CA ALA A 104 3.94 2.12 -0.56
C ALA A 104 3.25 1.36 0.56
N HIS A 105 4.00 0.62 1.35
CA HIS A 105 3.53 0.02 2.61
C HIS A 105 4.22 0.72 3.80
N ARG A 106 3.56 0.78 4.95
CA ARG A 106 4.25 1.16 6.20
C ARG A 106 3.54 0.64 7.44
N TYR A 107 4.32 0.08 8.36
CA TYR A 107 3.83 -0.42 9.65
C TYR A 107 4.73 0.00 10.80
N GLY A 108 4.20 0.02 12.03
CA GLY A 108 4.99 0.30 13.23
C GLY A 108 6.17 -0.64 13.40
N PHE A 109 6.01 -1.92 13.05
CA PHE A 109 7.09 -2.90 13.10
C PHE A 109 8.20 -2.69 12.05
N THR A 110 7.98 -1.84 11.05
CA THR A 110 9.02 -1.49 10.05
C THR A 110 10.20 -0.80 10.73
N ASP A 111 9.89 0.01 11.76
CA ASP A 111 10.84 0.92 12.41
C ASP A 111 10.98 0.62 13.91
N LEU A 112 10.87 -0.66 14.33
CA LEU A 112 10.84 -1.05 15.77
C LEU A 112 11.93 -0.38 16.59
N ALA A 113 13.18 -0.48 16.13
CA ALA A 113 14.32 0.10 16.85
C ALA A 113 14.23 1.63 17.01
N ILE A 114 13.56 2.32 16.07
CA ILE A 114 13.35 3.77 16.12
C ILE A 114 12.26 4.10 17.14
N TRP A 115 11.13 3.39 17.13
CA TRP A 115 10.02 3.61 18.06
C TRP A 115 10.34 3.23 19.51
N GLU A 116 11.22 2.24 19.71
CA GLU A 116 11.70 1.80 21.04
C GLU A 116 12.81 2.69 21.58
N GLY A 117 13.76 3.09 20.72
CA GLY A 117 14.98 3.76 21.13
C GLY A 117 14.87 5.29 21.26
N ASN A 118 13.74 5.89 20.90
CA ASN A 118 13.58 7.35 20.86
C ASN A 118 12.25 7.79 21.48
N ASP A 119 12.20 9.04 21.92
CA ASP A 119 10.94 9.70 22.21
C ASP A 119 10.12 9.88 20.92
N VAL A 120 8.80 10.10 21.08
CA VAL A 120 7.87 10.14 19.95
C VAL A 120 8.24 11.23 18.93
N ASN A 121 8.67 12.41 19.36
CA ASN A 121 8.97 13.50 18.43
C ASN A 121 10.20 13.18 17.57
N LYS A 122 11.24 12.63 18.19
CA LYS A 122 12.45 12.22 17.47
C LYS A 122 12.17 11.04 16.54
N ALA A 123 11.38 10.05 16.99
CA ALA A 123 10.97 8.93 16.15
C ALA A 123 10.15 9.40 14.93
N CYS A 124 9.17 10.28 15.13
CA CYS A 124 8.41 10.91 14.06
C CYS A 124 9.31 11.60 13.03
N GLY A 125 10.30 12.38 13.47
CA GLY A 125 11.24 13.05 12.56
C GLY A 125 12.02 12.07 11.68
N ILE A 126 12.58 11.03 12.29
CA ILE A 126 13.36 10.01 11.57
C ILE A 126 12.50 9.26 10.56
N VAL A 127 11.32 8.77 10.98
CA VAL A 127 10.43 8.00 10.10
C VAL A 127 9.86 8.88 8.99
N ARG A 128 9.56 10.16 9.28
CA ARG A 128 9.15 11.14 8.27
C ARG A 128 10.20 11.34 7.20
N ASP A 129 11.45 11.55 7.59
CA ASP A 129 12.56 11.79 6.65
C ASP A 129 12.77 10.56 5.76
N ASP A 130 12.72 9.36 6.35
CA ASP A 130 12.81 8.10 5.62
C ASP A 130 11.67 7.96 4.60
N MET A 131 10.40 8.00 5.05
CA MET A 131 9.23 7.88 4.16
C MET A 131 9.23 8.95 3.06
N THR A 132 9.58 10.20 3.39
CA THR A 132 9.61 11.29 2.40
C THR A 132 10.68 11.03 1.35
N SER A 133 11.89 10.63 1.76
CA SER A 133 12.99 10.35 0.82
C SER A 133 12.76 9.08 -0.03
N LYS A 134 11.96 8.14 0.47
CA LYS A 134 11.72 6.84 -0.16
C LYS A 134 10.52 6.78 -1.07
N THR A 135 9.42 7.45 -0.69
CA THR A 135 8.15 7.37 -1.43
C THR A 135 7.45 8.73 -1.50
N GLY A 136 7.45 9.52 -0.42
CA GLY A 136 6.73 10.80 -0.34
C GLY A 136 7.14 11.82 -1.40
N PHE A 137 8.42 11.84 -1.83
CA PHE A 137 8.92 12.74 -2.89
C PHE A 137 8.19 12.57 -4.24
N LEU A 138 7.49 11.46 -4.45
CA LEU A 138 6.72 11.23 -5.67
C LEU A 138 5.53 12.20 -5.81
N LEU A 139 4.97 12.63 -4.68
CA LEU A 139 3.93 13.67 -4.65
C LEU A 139 4.49 14.99 -5.18
N ASP A 140 5.72 15.37 -4.79
CA ASP A 140 6.39 16.58 -5.28
C ASP A 140 6.71 16.49 -6.79
N LYS A 141 6.86 15.27 -7.32
CA LYS A 141 7.01 15.01 -8.76
C LYS A 141 5.67 14.98 -9.52
N GLY A 142 4.55 15.18 -8.83
CA GLY A 142 3.21 15.20 -9.42
C GLY A 142 2.63 13.81 -9.71
N PHE A 143 3.15 12.77 -9.06
CA PHE A 143 2.57 11.41 -9.15
C PHE A 143 1.66 11.13 -7.95
N PRO A 144 0.53 10.43 -8.16
CA PRO A 144 -0.26 9.90 -7.06
C PRO A 144 0.55 8.86 -6.28
N LEU A 145 0.49 8.96 -4.95
CA LEU A 145 0.99 7.96 -4.02
C LEU A 145 -0.20 7.28 -3.34
N PHE A 146 -0.18 5.95 -3.30
CA PHE A 146 -1.19 5.13 -2.65
C PHE A 146 -0.51 4.28 -1.57
N VAL A 147 -0.75 4.59 -0.30
CA VAL A 147 -0.27 3.75 0.81
C VAL A 147 -1.26 2.61 1.02
N SER A 148 -1.07 1.51 0.32
CA SER A 148 -2.06 0.43 0.21
C SER A 148 -2.12 -0.51 1.40
N GLU A 149 -1.07 -0.49 2.24
CA GLU A 149 -1.00 -1.28 3.47
C GLU A 149 -0.37 -0.45 4.60
N PHE A 150 -1.17 -0.22 5.64
CA PHE A 150 -0.73 0.22 6.97
C PHE A 150 -1.72 -0.31 8.00
N GLY A 151 -1.32 -0.38 9.26
CA GLY A 151 -2.20 -0.88 10.32
C GLY A 151 -1.54 -0.88 11.69
N MET A 152 -2.30 -1.33 12.68
CA MET A 152 -1.87 -1.55 14.05
C MET A 152 -2.73 -2.62 14.69
N ASP A 153 -2.23 -3.24 15.77
CA ASP A 153 -3.07 -4.04 16.65
C ASP A 153 -4.17 -3.17 17.27
N GLU A 154 -5.41 -3.35 16.82
CA GLU A 154 -6.55 -2.50 17.20
C GLU A 154 -7.01 -2.72 18.66
N ARG A 155 -6.43 -3.70 19.38
CA ARG A 155 -6.57 -3.79 20.85
C ARG A 155 -5.78 -2.70 21.57
N GLU A 156 -4.92 -1.97 20.84
CA GLU A 156 -4.06 -0.88 21.32
C GLU A 156 -3.08 -1.33 22.41
N THR A 157 -2.75 -2.62 22.48
CA THR A 157 -1.81 -3.16 23.46
C THR A 157 -0.34 -2.99 23.05
N ASN A 158 -0.08 -2.72 21.77
CA ASN A 158 1.27 -2.49 21.25
C ASN A 158 1.64 -1.00 21.29
N THR A 159 2.57 -0.64 22.19
CA THR A 159 3.01 0.75 22.34
C THR A 159 3.70 1.29 21.08
N ASN A 160 4.43 0.47 20.34
CA ASN A 160 5.12 0.92 19.12
C ASN A 160 4.13 1.23 18.01
N ASP A 161 3.14 0.36 17.81
CA ASP A 161 2.09 0.60 16.81
C ASP A 161 1.26 1.82 17.16
N ASN A 162 0.95 2.04 18.45
CA ASN A 162 0.23 3.23 18.89
C ASN A 162 1.00 4.53 18.60
N LYS A 163 2.32 4.54 18.83
CA LYS A 163 3.20 5.69 18.49
C LYS A 163 3.24 5.91 16.98
N PHE A 164 3.45 4.84 16.21
CA PHE A 164 3.45 4.87 14.76
C PHE A 164 2.13 5.40 14.20
N MET A 165 0.98 4.93 14.70
CA MET A 165 -0.31 5.33 14.17
C MET A 165 -0.60 6.82 14.40
N ASN A 166 -0.20 7.37 15.55
CA ASN A 166 -0.28 8.81 15.79
C ASN A 166 0.53 9.61 14.76
N PHE A 167 1.75 9.16 14.47
CA PHE A 167 2.59 9.75 13.44
C PHE A 167 1.97 9.61 12.04
N PHE A 168 1.58 8.40 11.66
CA PHE A 168 1.14 8.07 10.31
C PHE A 168 -0.12 8.84 9.93
N LEU A 169 -1.11 8.95 10.83
CA LEU A 169 -2.33 9.73 10.57
C LEU A 169 -2.02 11.23 10.38
N SER A 170 -1.05 11.76 11.12
CA SER A 170 -0.58 13.15 10.92
C SER A 170 0.11 13.32 9.56
N TYR A 171 0.95 12.36 9.17
CA TYR A 171 1.66 12.37 7.89
C TYR A 171 0.68 12.24 6.71
N ALA A 172 -0.30 11.35 6.80
CA ALA A 172 -1.35 11.16 5.80
C ALA A 172 -2.23 12.41 5.66
N ALA A 173 -2.64 13.02 6.76
CA ALA A 173 -3.43 14.26 6.74
C ALA A 173 -2.67 15.42 6.07
N GLU A 174 -1.37 15.53 6.29
CA GLU A 174 -0.55 16.61 5.73
C GLU A 174 -0.26 16.42 4.24
N LEU A 175 0.04 15.18 3.83
CA LEU A 175 0.43 14.88 2.46
C LEU A 175 -0.76 14.62 1.54
N ASP A 176 -1.91 14.23 2.07
CA ASP A 176 -3.15 13.97 1.33
C ASP A 176 -2.97 12.90 0.23
N PHE A 177 -2.22 11.83 0.56
CA PHE A 177 -2.12 10.66 -0.31
C PHE A 177 -3.32 9.71 -0.09
N ASP A 178 -3.63 8.91 -1.11
CA ASP A 178 -4.63 7.86 -0.99
C ASP A 178 -4.10 6.71 -0.13
N TRP A 179 -4.98 6.01 0.58
CA TRP A 179 -4.55 4.95 1.50
C TRP A 179 -5.58 3.82 1.61
N ALA A 180 -5.11 2.63 2.00
CA ALA A 180 -5.93 1.49 2.37
C ALA A 180 -5.37 0.84 3.64
N ILE A 181 -6.26 0.54 4.58
CA ILE A 181 -5.89 -0.07 5.85
C ILE A 181 -5.84 -1.59 5.72
N TRP A 182 -4.78 -2.19 6.28
CA TRP A 182 -4.70 -3.61 6.56
C TRP A 182 -5.34 -3.88 7.93
N ALA A 183 -6.46 -4.59 8.03
CA ALA A 183 -7.32 -5.10 6.95
C ALA A 183 -8.80 -4.99 7.34
N LEU A 184 -9.74 -5.20 6.40
CA LEU A 184 -11.17 -5.27 6.76
C LEU A 184 -11.50 -6.51 7.61
N THR A 185 -10.74 -7.58 7.46
CA THR A 185 -11.00 -8.92 8.01
C THR A 185 -10.98 -8.93 9.54
N GLY A 186 -11.94 -9.60 10.19
CA GLY A 186 -11.91 -9.83 11.65
C GLY A 186 -11.33 -11.19 12.06
N SER A 187 -11.46 -12.20 11.20
CA SER A 187 -10.91 -13.55 11.42
C SER A 187 -10.67 -14.27 10.08
N TYR A 188 -9.80 -15.27 10.07
CA TYR A 188 -9.52 -16.10 8.90
C TYR A 188 -10.12 -17.48 9.07
N HIS A 189 -10.79 -17.98 8.04
CA HIS A 189 -11.25 -19.38 8.04
C HIS A 189 -10.08 -20.34 8.28
N ILE A 190 -8.94 -20.12 7.61
CA ILE A 190 -7.66 -20.77 7.89
C ILE A 190 -6.54 -19.75 7.63
N ARG A 191 -5.61 -19.60 8.58
CA ARG A 191 -4.34 -18.87 8.39
C ARG A 191 -3.24 -19.61 9.12
N GLU A 192 -2.11 -19.82 8.44
CA GLU A 192 -0.93 -20.50 9.00
C GLU A 192 -1.24 -21.86 9.67
N GLY A 193 -2.22 -22.58 9.13
CA GLY A 193 -2.67 -23.88 9.66
C GLY A 193 -3.60 -23.79 10.87
N THR A 194 -3.95 -22.59 11.33
CA THR A 194 -4.91 -22.36 12.41
C THR A 194 -6.27 -22.00 11.82
N THR A 195 -7.31 -22.73 12.23
CA THR A 195 -8.71 -22.44 11.88
C THR A 195 -9.24 -21.32 12.76
N ASP A 196 -10.07 -20.45 12.17
CA ASP A 196 -10.68 -19.30 12.86
C ASP A 196 -9.64 -18.46 13.60
N MET A 197 -8.52 -18.17 12.95
CA MET A 197 -7.48 -17.31 13.50
C MET A 197 -7.98 -15.87 13.52
N GLU A 198 -8.01 -15.25 14.70
CA GLU A 198 -8.40 -13.85 14.84
C GLU A 198 -7.38 -12.90 14.18
N GLU A 199 -7.88 -11.89 13.46
CA GLU A 199 -7.08 -10.79 12.93
C GLU A 199 -7.19 -9.59 13.90
N PHE A 200 -6.14 -9.35 14.67
CA PHE A 200 -6.12 -8.25 15.65
C PHE A 200 -5.81 -6.90 14.99
N ASP A 201 -5.20 -6.91 13.81
CA ASP A 201 -4.94 -5.71 13.02
C ASP A 201 -6.15 -5.36 12.13
N GLY A 202 -7.25 -6.09 12.30
CA GLY A 202 -8.44 -6.03 11.47
C GLY A 202 -9.49 -5.06 11.99
N LEU A 203 -10.09 -4.30 11.08
CA LEU A 203 -11.12 -3.32 11.39
C LEU A 203 -12.40 -3.94 11.96
N LEU A 204 -12.72 -5.17 11.55
CA LEU A 204 -13.87 -5.91 12.08
C LEU A 204 -13.47 -6.77 13.27
N ASN A 205 -14.42 -6.99 14.18
CA ASN A 205 -14.25 -7.93 15.28
C ASN A 205 -14.30 -9.39 14.77
N PHE A 206 -13.86 -10.32 15.62
CA PHE A 206 -13.71 -11.74 15.29
C PHE A 206 -14.90 -12.38 14.55
N ASP A 207 -16.12 -12.07 14.99
CA ASP A 207 -17.38 -12.64 14.48
C ASP A 207 -18.02 -11.80 13.36
N TRP A 208 -17.31 -10.77 12.88
CA TRP A 208 -17.75 -9.88 11.81
C TRP A 208 -19.04 -9.12 12.13
N SER A 209 -19.43 -9.04 13.41
CA SER A 209 -20.67 -8.40 13.84
C SER A 209 -20.55 -6.87 13.98
N GLY A 210 -19.32 -6.33 13.98
CA GLY A 210 -19.08 -4.91 14.19
C GLY A 210 -17.62 -4.50 14.01
N VAL A 211 -17.37 -3.22 14.27
CA VAL A 211 -16.03 -2.63 14.23
C VAL A 211 -15.29 -2.96 15.52
N ARG A 212 -14.05 -3.45 15.41
CA ARG A 212 -13.20 -3.83 16.54
C ARG A 212 -12.86 -2.64 17.42
N ASN A 213 -12.36 -1.56 16.84
CA ASN A 213 -12.06 -0.33 17.55
C ASN A 213 -12.78 0.89 16.94
N PRO A 214 -13.98 1.25 17.45
CA PRO A 214 -14.71 2.42 16.98
C PRO A 214 -13.96 3.75 17.15
N GLY A 215 -13.11 3.86 18.17
CA GLY A 215 -12.28 5.05 18.41
C GLY A 215 -11.24 5.23 17.31
N PHE A 216 -10.60 4.14 16.91
CA PHE A 216 -9.67 4.12 15.78
C PHE A 216 -10.38 4.39 14.45
N LEU A 217 -11.55 3.79 14.19
CA LEU A 217 -12.36 4.11 13.01
C LEU A 217 -12.70 5.61 12.95
N GLN A 218 -13.04 6.21 14.09
CA GLN A 218 -13.29 7.66 14.16
C GLN A 218 -12.03 8.47 13.83
N ARG A 219 -10.85 8.05 14.30
CA ARG A 219 -9.58 8.72 14.01
C ARG A 219 -9.21 8.63 12.52
N ILE A 220 -9.32 7.45 11.89
CA ILE A 220 -9.01 7.32 10.45
C ILE A 220 -10.04 8.04 9.57
N SER A 221 -11.29 8.21 10.04
CA SER A 221 -12.32 8.94 9.29
C SER A 221 -11.98 10.41 9.05
N THR A 222 -11.09 11.00 9.87
CA THR A 222 -10.71 12.42 9.73
C THR A 222 -9.81 12.68 8.52
N ILE A 223 -9.18 11.63 7.97
CA ILE A 223 -8.29 11.70 6.79
C ILE A 223 -8.91 11.04 5.54
N GLN A 224 -10.22 10.79 5.54
CA GLN A 224 -10.93 10.19 4.40
C GLN A 224 -11.29 11.20 3.29
N SER A 225 -11.51 12.46 3.67
CA SER A 225 -11.89 13.49 2.71
C SER A 225 -10.63 14.18 2.19
N PRO A 226 -10.48 14.37 0.86
CA PRO A 226 -9.34 15.09 0.32
C PRO A 226 -9.23 16.49 0.93
N SER A 227 -8.04 16.82 1.38
CA SER A 227 -7.69 18.13 1.95
C SER A 227 -7.03 19.06 0.93
N LYS A 228 -6.55 18.51 -0.19
CA LYS A 228 -5.97 19.24 -1.33
C LYS A 228 -6.88 19.15 -2.56
N PRO A 229 -6.86 20.15 -3.45
CA PRO A 229 -7.61 20.11 -4.70
C PRO A 229 -7.05 19.03 -5.66
N PRO A 230 -7.86 18.51 -6.61
CA PRO A 230 -7.42 17.58 -7.65
C PRO A 230 -6.40 18.15 -8.63
#